data_AF-A0A7W5H435-F1
#
_entry.id   AF-A0A7W5H435-F1
#
_cell.length_a   1.000
_cell.length_b   1.000
_cell.length_c   1.000
_cell.angle_alpha   90.00
_cell.angle_beta   90.00
_cell.angle_gamma   90.00
#
_symmetry.space_group_name_H-M   'P 1'
#
loop_
_entity.id
_entity.type
_entity.pdbx_description
1 polymer ?
#
loop_
_entity_poly.entity_id
_entity_poly.type
_entity_poly.pdbx_seq_one_letter_code
_entity_poly.pdbx_strand_id
1 'polypeptide(L)'
;MSIDDIEFDDEFNETSELDETLDDDSQLSHVDDDATYVCDNCGEEIVIPVDLGGGQDQTYVEDCPVCCSPSVIHVHFDDDRVTVHAEPEQDRY
;
A
#
# COMPACT_ATOMS: atom_id res chain seq x y z
N MET A 1 -33.45 52.68 24.17
CA MET A 1 -32.01 52.50 24.45
C MET A 1 -31.36 52.29 23.12
N SER A 2 -30.80 53.36 22.59
CA SER A 2 -29.99 53.38 21.38
C SER A 2 -28.60 52.86 21.74
N ILE A 3 -28.02 52.04 20.88
CA ILE A 3 -26.57 51.93 20.79
C ILE A 3 -26.18 52.51 19.44
N ASP A 4 -25.61 53.69 19.57
CA ASP A 4 -24.97 54.55 18.60
C ASP A 4 -23.62 53.94 18.14
N ASP A 5 -23.37 54.09 16.83
CA ASP A 5 -22.12 54.57 16.23
C ASP A 5 -20.84 53.70 16.10
N ILE A 6 -20.33 53.71 14.85
CA ILE A 6 -18.98 53.43 14.29
C ILE A 6 -18.82 52.01 13.68
N GLU A 7 -19.05 51.81 12.37
CA GLU A 7 -18.27 52.19 11.17
C GLU A 7 -16.99 51.36 10.95
N PHE A 8 -17.04 50.41 10.00
CA PHE A 8 -15.96 50.20 9.03
C PHE A 8 -16.51 49.33 7.86
N ASP A 9 -17.12 49.99 6.88
CA ASP A 9 -17.44 49.39 5.59
C ASP A 9 -16.16 49.41 4.73
N ASP A 10 -15.83 48.25 4.16
CA ASP A 10 -15.13 48.05 2.89
C ASP A 10 -13.83 48.86 2.63
N GLU A 11 -12.69 48.36 3.08
CA GLU A 11 -11.54 48.02 2.21
C GLU A 11 -10.36 47.46 3.03
N PHE A 12 -9.48 46.75 2.34
CA PHE A 12 -8.16 46.27 2.77
C PHE A 12 -8.16 44.91 3.50
N ASN A 13 -7.76 43.79 2.89
CA ASN A 13 -6.70 43.62 1.90
C ASN A 13 -6.89 42.26 1.21
N GLU A 14 -6.97 42.30 -0.12
CA GLU A 14 -6.54 41.22 -1.00
C GLU A 14 -5.39 40.41 -0.38
N THR A 15 -5.61 39.13 -0.13
CA THR A 15 -4.89 38.07 -0.84
C THR A 15 -5.47 36.71 -0.44
N SER A 16 -6.16 36.12 -1.41
CA SER A 16 -6.30 34.69 -1.60
C SER A 16 -4.94 34.00 -1.40
N GLU A 17 -4.74 33.38 -0.25
CA GLU A 17 -3.74 32.32 -0.05
C GLU A 17 -4.40 31.17 0.71
N LEU A 18 -5.46 30.63 0.10
CA LEU A 18 -5.65 29.19 0.13
C LEU A 18 -4.45 28.60 -0.59
N ASP A 19 -3.38 28.32 0.17
CA ASP A 19 -2.25 27.52 -0.27
C ASP A 19 -2.72 26.07 -0.41
N GLU A 20 -3.55 25.87 -1.43
CA GLU A 20 -3.83 24.59 -2.04
C GLU A 20 -2.63 24.25 -2.94
N THR A 21 -1.46 23.99 -2.36
CA THR A 21 -0.45 23.18 -3.07
C THR A 21 -0.80 21.72 -2.87
N LEU A 22 -1.89 21.31 -3.53
CA LEU A 22 -2.00 19.94 -4.00
C LEU A 22 -0.98 19.83 -5.14
N ASP A 23 0.27 19.58 -4.77
CA ASP A 23 1.35 19.27 -5.70
C ASP A 23 1.03 17.93 -6.37
N ASP A 24 0.44 18.07 -7.56
CA ASP A 24 0.15 17.02 -8.52
C ASP A 24 1.45 16.44 -9.11
N ASP A 25 1.48 15.12 -9.15
CA ASP A 25 2.33 14.25 -9.97
C ASP A 25 3.79 13.95 -9.54
N SER A 26 3.94 12.89 -8.73
CA SER A 26 4.75 11.77 -9.21
C SER A 26 4.03 10.46 -8.91
N GLN A 27 3.17 10.08 -9.86
CA GLN A 27 2.80 8.70 -10.11
C GLN A 27 4.08 7.90 -10.42
N LEU A 28 4.87 7.58 -9.39
CA LEU A 28 5.93 6.58 -9.48
C LEU A 28 5.22 5.25 -9.67
N SER A 29 5.10 4.89 -10.95
CA SER A 29 4.75 3.60 -11.52
C SER A 29 5.03 2.45 -10.55
N HIS A 30 4.09 2.16 -9.66
CA HIS A 30 3.97 0.82 -9.13
C HIS A 30 3.41 0.05 -10.31
N VAL A 31 4.30 -0.51 -11.12
CA VAL A 31 3.97 -1.77 -11.78
C VAL A 31 3.43 -2.63 -10.66
N ASP A 32 2.15 -2.98 -10.75
CA ASP A 32 1.51 -3.87 -9.79
C ASP A 32 2.20 -5.24 -9.91
N ASP A 33 3.36 -5.34 -9.28
CA ASP A 33 4.09 -6.56 -9.05
C ASP A 33 3.38 -7.24 -7.86
N ASP A 34 2.11 -7.59 -8.06
CA ASP A 34 1.36 -8.41 -7.13
C ASP A 34 1.32 -9.85 -7.63
N ALA A 35 1.31 -10.78 -6.68
CA ALA A 35 1.19 -12.19 -6.97
C ALA A 35 0.19 -12.82 -6.00
N THR A 36 -0.39 -13.94 -6.41
CA THR A 36 -1.37 -14.67 -5.61
C THR A 36 -0.87 -16.05 -5.25
N TYR A 37 -1.10 -16.46 -4.00
CA TYR A 37 -0.91 -17.84 -3.55
C TYR A 37 -2.15 -18.35 -2.84
N VAL A 38 -2.32 -19.67 -2.77
CA VAL A 38 -3.39 -20.30 -1.98
C VAL A 38 -2.80 -20.75 -0.64
N CYS A 39 -3.38 -20.30 0.47
CA CYS A 39 -2.92 -20.70 1.79
C CYS A 39 -3.23 -22.18 2.05
N ASP A 40 -2.23 -23.01 2.36
CA ASP A 40 -2.43 -24.43 2.68
C ASP A 40 -3.22 -24.70 3.97
N ASN A 41 -3.32 -23.69 4.86
CA ASN A 41 -4.00 -23.85 6.14
C ASN A 41 -5.50 -23.52 6.07
N CYS A 42 -5.89 -22.46 5.36
CA CYS A 42 -7.30 -22.05 5.25
C CYS A 42 -7.91 -22.24 3.84
N GLY A 43 -7.08 -22.39 2.81
CA GLY A 43 -7.50 -22.53 1.42
C GLY A 43 -7.91 -21.23 0.72
N GLU A 44 -7.68 -20.07 1.33
CA GLU A 44 -8.00 -18.77 0.72
C GLU A 44 -6.89 -18.33 -0.25
N GLU A 45 -7.28 -17.64 -1.32
CA GLU A 45 -6.37 -16.97 -2.25
C GLU A 45 -5.92 -15.63 -1.65
N ILE A 46 -4.61 -15.50 -1.40
CA ILE A 46 -3.99 -14.33 -0.80
C ILE A 46 -3.17 -13.60 -1.86
N VAL A 47 -3.40 -12.30 -2.00
CA VAL A 47 -2.61 -11.40 -2.85
C VAL A 47 -1.47 -10.82 -2.00
N ILE A 48 -0.25 -10.91 -2.51
CA ILE A 48 0.96 -10.37 -1.87
C ILE A 48 1.72 -9.45 -2.83
N PRO A 49 2.33 -8.38 -2.31
CA PRO A 49 3.26 -7.59 -3.09
C PRO A 49 4.56 -8.37 -3.30
N VAL A 50 5.07 -8.40 -4.52
CA VAL A 50 6.37 -8.96 -4.88
C VAL A 50 7.30 -7.84 -5.35
N ASP A 51 8.53 -7.82 -4.84
CA ASP A 51 9.52 -6.78 -5.18
C ASP A 51 10.52 -7.32 -6.20
N LEU A 52 10.54 -6.79 -7.42
CA LEU A 52 11.52 -7.21 -8.45
C LEU A 52 12.98 -6.83 -8.11
N GLY A 53 13.19 -5.95 -7.11
CA GLY A 53 14.51 -5.52 -6.67
C GLY A 53 15.26 -6.56 -5.82
N GLY A 54 14.55 -7.50 -5.19
CA GLY A 54 15.11 -8.52 -4.29
C GLY A 54 15.87 -9.66 -4.98
N GLY A 55 15.84 -9.75 -6.31
CA GLY A 55 16.50 -10.79 -7.11
C GLY A 55 15.54 -11.84 -7.69
N GLN A 56 16.09 -12.77 -8.47
CA GLN A 56 15.31 -13.78 -9.21
C GLN A 56 14.65 -14.83 -8.31
N ASP A 57 15.26 -15.12 -7.17
CA ASP A 57 14.78 -16.12 -6.22
C ASP A 57 14.64 -15.46 -4.85
N GLN A 58 13.41 -15.37 -4.36
CA GLN A 58 13.09 -14.76 -3.08
C GLN A 58 12.33 -15.75 -2.22
N THR A 59 12.64 -15.77 -0.93
CA THR A 59 11.95 -16.59 0.05
C THR A 59 11.81 -15.79 1.33
N TYR A 60 10.58 -15.65 1.78
CA TYR A 60 10.24 -14.94 3.00
C TYR A 60 9.04 -15.58 3.68
N VAL A 61 8.81 -15.22 4.93
CA VAL A 61 7.68 -15.73 5.72
C VAL A 61 6.67 -14.60 5.88
N GLU A 62 5.40 -14.91 5.61
CA GLU A 62 4.28 -14.01 5.81
C GLU A 62 3.13 -14.74 6.53
N ASP A 63 2.45 -14.04 7.43
CA ASP A 63 1.24 -14.56 8.08
C ASP A 63 0.04 -14.41 7.16
N CYS A 64 -0.72 -15.49 6.96
CA CYS A 64 -1.97 -15.43 6.20
C CYS A 64 -2.95 -14.45 6.90
N PRO A 65 -3.47 -13.40 6.21
CA PRO A 65 -4.36 -12.41 6.82
C PRO A 65 -5.73 -12.97 7.22
N VAL A 66 -6.04 -14.19 6.81
CA VAL A 66 -7.32 -14.89 7.07
C VAL A 66 -7.22 -15.79 8.30
N CYS A 67 -6.17 -16.61 8.39
CA CYS A 67 -6.02 -17.61 9.44
C CYS A 67 -4.83 -17.39 10.38
N CYS A 68 -4.08 -16.30 10.22
CA CYS A 68 -2.92 -15.93 11.04
C CYS A 68 -1.91 -17.07 11.19
N SER A 69 -1.73 -17.87 10.14
CA SER A 69 -0.78 -18.99 10.13
C SER A 69 0.42 -18.59 9.28
N PRO A 70 1.64 -18.79 9.79
CA PRO A 70 2.83 -18.42 9.05
C PRO A 70 3.01 -19.32 7.85
N SER A 71 3.20 -18.70 6.69
CA SER A 71 3.43 -19.34 5.41
C SER A 71 4.77 -18.87 4.84
N VAL A 72 5.61 -19.83 4.47
CA VAL A 72 6.85 -19.58 3.73
C VAL A 72 6.47 -19.39 2.28
N ILE A 73 6.69 -18.19 1.77
CA ILE A 73 6.43 -17.81 0.39
C ILE A 73 7.72 -17.94 -0.41
N HIS A 74 7.65 -18.69 -1.49
CA HIS A 74 8.70 -18.81 -2.49
C HIS A 74 8.27 -18.07 -3.75
N VAL A 75 9.04 -17.06 -4.13
CA VAL A 75 8.81 -16.26 -5.34
C VAL A 75 9.99 -16.48 -6.28
N HIS A 76 9.70 -16.95 -7.48
CA HIS A 76 10.68 -17.11 -8.55
C HIS A 76 10.30 -16.23 -9.74
N PHE A 77 11.24 -15.40 -10.17
CA PHE A 77 11.12 -14.51 -11.32
C PHE A 77 11.95 -15.06 -12.48
N ASP A 78 11.26 -15.52 -13.51
CA ASP A 78 11.83 -15.89 -14.81
C ASP A 78 11.58 -14.74 -15.82
N ASP A 79 12.21 -14.79 -17.01
CA ASP A 79 12.34 -13.68 -17.98
C ASP A 79 11.01 -12.95 -18.29
N ASP A 80 9.88 -13.67 -18.27
CA ASP A 80 8.53 -13.15 -18.51
C ASP A 80 7.48 -13.68 -17.50
N ARG A 81 7.88 -14.40 -16.45
CA ARG A 81 6.93 -15.12 -15.57
C ARG A 81 7.32 -15.06 -14.11
N VAL A 82 6.33 -14.71 -13.28
CA VAL A 82 6.41 -14.84 -11.83
C VAL A 82 5.71 -16.13 -11.41
N THR A 83 6.40 -16.94 -10.63
CA THR A 83 5.83 -18.15 -10.02
C THR A 83 5.88 -18.01 -8.51
N VAL A 84 4.73 -18.11 -7.85
CA VAL A 84 4.61 -18.02 -6.40
C VAL A 84 4.01 -19.29 -5.83
N HIS A 85 4.65 -19.81 -4.79
CA HIS A 85 4.18 -20.95 -4.02
C HIS A 85 4.31 -20.65 -2.54
N ALA A 86 3.32 -21.09 -1.76
CA ALA A 86 3.39 -21.04 -0.31
C ALA A 86 3.53 -22.45 0.24
N GLU A 87 4.29 -22.57 1.33
CA GLU A 87 4.36 -23.78 2.14
C GLU A 87 4.14 -23.38 3.62
N PRO A 88 3.51 -24.21 4.45
CA PRO A 88 3.40 -23.92 5.88
C PRO A 88 4.78 -23.92 6.53
N GLU A 89 5.13 -22.91 7.34
CA GLU A 89 6.46 -22.82 7.99
C GLU A 89 6.73 -23.96 8.97
N GLN A 90 5.67 -24.62 9.46
CA GLN A 90 5.77 -25.76 10.39
C GLN A 90 6.70 -25.46 11.57
N ASP A 91 6.41 -24.41 12.34
CA ASP A 91 6.91 -24.30 13.72
C ASP A 91 6.19 -25.35 14.59
N ARG A 92 6.67 -26.58 14.46
CA ARG A 92 6.16 -27.76 15.15
C ARG A 92 7.04 -27.99 16.38
N TYR A 93 6.73 -27.32 17.47
CA TYR A 93 7.24 -27.65 18.80
C TYR A 93 6.11 -27.93 19.80
#